data_AF-A0A2M7JVY5-F1
#
_entry.id   AF-A0A2M7JVY5-F1
#
_cell.length_a   1.000
_cell.length_b   1.000
_cell.length_c   1.000
_cell.angle_alpha   90.00
_cell.angle_beta   90.00
_cell.angle_gamma   90.00
#
_symmetry.space_group_name_H-M   'P 1'
#
loop_
_entity.id
_entity.type
_entity.pdbx_description
1 polymer ?
#
loop_
_entity_poly.entity_id
_entity_poly.type
_entity_poly.pdbx_seq_one_letter_code
_entity_poly.pdbx_strand_id
1 'polypeptide(L)'
;DLIRLAGGRSISENELINYPLYSIETILLKAPEIIIMSSMESKRDYLNLVKMWQNWKTIPAVKMNAIYIVDSNLVDRPTPRIVEGLEALVRMIHPEVLKEKIHNRGGTQKKLKRNS
;
A
#
# COMPACT_ATOMS: atom_id res chain seq x y z
N ASP A 1 -8.75 4.82 -11.40
CA ASP A 1 -7.86 3.66 -11.17
C ASP A 1 -8.17 3.03 -9.81
N LEU A 2 -7.50 1.92 -9.47
CA LEU A 2 -7.66 1.21 -8.19
C LEU A 2 -7.12 1.98 -6.99
N ILE A 3 -6.10 2.84 -7.17
CA ILE A 3 -5.53 3.66 -6.11
C ILE A 3 -6.58 4.65 -5.58
N ARG A 4 -7.32 5.29 -6.50
CA ARG A 4 -8.43 6.18 -6.17
C ARG A 4 -9.58 5.45 -5.49
N LEU A 5 -9.91 4.24 -5.95
CA LEU A 5 -10.93 3.40 -5.30
C LEU A 5 -10.51 2.96 -3.89
N ALA A 6 -9.21 2.80 -3.66
CA ALA A 6 -8.65 2.46 -2.35
C ALA A 6 -8.52 3.68 -1.41
N GLY A 7 -8.94 4.88 -1.84
CA GLY A 7 -8.88 6.11 -1.04
C GLY A 7 -7.59 6.93 -1.19
N GLY A 8 -6.67 6.49 -2.06
CA GLY A 8 -5.42 7.20 -2.34
C GLY A 8 -5.52 8.21 -3.49
N ARG A 9 -4.48 9.02 -3.66
CA ARG A 9 -4.27 9.85 -4.85
C ARG A 9 -2.92 9.52 -5.47
N SER A 10 -2.91 9.19 -6.75
CA SER A 10 -1.68 8.91 -7.48
C SER A 10 -0.92 10.20 -7.76
N ILE A 11 0.41 10.18 -7.66
CA ILE A 11 1.26 11.29 -8.13
C ILE A 11 1.09 11.57 -9.63
N SER A 12 0.48 10.64 -10.38
CA SER A 12 0.16 10.73 -11.81
C SER A 12 -1.28 11.14 -12.12
N GLU A 13 -2.11 11.52 -11.14
CA GLU A 13 -3.54 11.79 -11.35
C GLU A 13 -3.83 12.85 -12.42
N ASN A 14 -2.90 13.80 -12.63
CA ASN A 14 -3.05 14.89 -13.61
C ASN A 14 -2.27 14.67 -14.92
N GLU A 15 -1.69 13.48 -15.13
CA GLU A 15 -0.92 13.19 -16.33
C GLU A 15 -1.83 12.65 -17.43
N LEU A 16 -1.66 13.16 -18.65
CA LEU A 16 -2.45 12.73 -19.82
C LEU A 16 -1.99 11.38 -20.38
N ILE A 17 -0.81 10.90 -19.98
CA ILE A 17 -0.16 9.71 -20.51
C ILE A 17 -0.29 8.58 -19.48
N ASN A 18 -0.63 7.38 -19.95
CA ASN A 18 -0.59 6.19 -19.11
C ASN A 18 0.88 5.82 -18.80
N TYR A 19 1.19 5.55 -17.53
CA TYR A 19 2.52 5.18 -17.01
C TYR A 19 3.63 6.23 -17.28
N PRO A 20 3.49 7.46 -16.76
CA PRO A 20 4.52 8.49 -16.89
C PRO A 20 5.80 8.08 -16.16
N LEU A 21 6.95 8.34 -16.81
CA LEU A 21 8.26 8.15 -16.20
C LEU A 21 8.63 9.38 -15.37
N TYR A 22 8.93 9.19 -14.10
CA TYR A 22 9.34 10.27 -13.20
C TYR A 22 10.83 10.21 -12.90
N SER A 23 11.49 11.37 -12.97
CA SER A 23 12.83 11.54 -12.39
C SER A 23 12.76 11.51 -10.86
N ILE A 24 13.86 11.17 -10.19
CA ILE A 24 13.94 11.23 -8.73
C ILE A 24 13.64 12.64 -8.21
N GLU A 25 14.11 13.68 -8.87
CA GLU A 25 13.82 15.08 -8.52
C GLU A 25 12.32 15.36 -8.52
N THR A 26 11.60 14.84 -9.51
CA THR A 26 10.15 14.98 -9.56
C THR A 26 9.47 14.25 -8.41
N ILE A 27 9.96 13.06 -8.05
CA ILE A 27 9.43 12.28 -6.92
C ILE A 27 9.70 13.00 -5.59
N LEU A 28 10.89 13.61 -5.43
CA LEU A 28 11.23 14.44 -4.28
C LEU A 28 10.28 15.64 -4.15
N LEU A 29 9.97 16.32 -5.26
CA LEU A 29 9.05 17.46 -5.29
C LEU A 29 7.60 17.07 -5.03
N LYS A 30 7.14 15.95 -5.61
CA LYS A 30 5.78 15.43 -5.40
C LYS A 30 5.60 14.81 -4.00
N ALA A 31 6.70 14.49 -3.30
CA ALA A 31 6.76 14.06 -1.91
C ALA A 31 5.71 13.00 -1.51
N PRO A 32 5.69 11.81 -2.15
CA PRO A 32 4.69 10.80 -1.88
C PRO A 32 4.79 10.26 -0.43
N GLU A 33 3.62 10.02 0.16
CA GLU A 33 3.48 9.40 1.49
C GLU A 33 3.62 7.88 1.45
N ILE A 34 3.35 7.27 0.29
CA ILE A 34 3.41 5.83 0.08
C ILE A 34 4.05 5.55 -1.29
N ILE A 35 4.94 4.57 -1.35
CA ILE A 35 5.47 4.02 -2.60
C ILE A 35 4.94 2.59 -2.77
N ILE A 36 4.19 2.35 -3.84
CA ILE A 36 3.68 1.02 -4.19
C ILE A 36 4.31 0.61 -5.51
N MET A 37 4.94 -0.56 -5.53
CA MET A 37 5.56 -1.14 -6.72
C MET A 37 4.86 -2.44 -7.05
N SER A 38 4.53 -2.67 -8.32
CA SER A 38 4.07 -3.98 -8.76
C SER A 38 5.27 -4.85 -9.13
N SER A 39 5.28 -6.10 -8.64
CA SER A 39 6.31 -7.07 -9.03
C SER A 39 5.72 -8.49 -9.00
N MET A 40 6.22 -9.35 -9.90
CA MET A 40 5.98 -10.79 -9.84
C MET A 40 7.01 -11.51 -8.94
N GLU A 41 8.05 -10.81 -8.49
CA GLU A 41 9.22 -11.41 -7.86
C GLU A 41 9.24 -11.34 -6.32
N SER A 42 10.24 -12.01 -5.77
CA SER A 42 10.36 -12.51 -4.40
C SER A 42 10.67 -11.45 -3.32
N LYS A 43 10.74 -11.90 -2.05
CA LYS A 43 11.21 -11.09 -0.91
C LYS A 43 12.60 -10.46 -1.12
N ARG A 44 13.44 -11.02 -2.00
CA ARG A 44 14.78 -10.47 -2.30
C ARG A 44 14.68 -9.15 -3.06
N ASP A 45 13.72 -9.05 -3.98
CA ASP A 45 13.54 -7.89 -4.86
C ASP A 45 12.97 -6.71 -4.07
N TYR A 46 12.07 -7.00 -3.11
CA TYR A 46 11.68 -6.06 -2.06
C TYR A 46 12.87 -5.44 -1.33
N LEU A 47 13.80 -6.26 -0.81
CA LEU A 47 14.92 -5.75 -0.02
C LEU A 47 15.86 -4.88 -0.85
N ASN A 48 16.12 -5.25 -2.10
CA ASN A 48 16.95 -4.45 -3.01
C ASN A 48 16.28 -3.12 -3.35
N LEU A 49 14.97 -3.11 -3.58
CA LEU A 49 14.22 -1.88 -3.85
C LEU A 49 14.18 -0.96 -2.63
N VAL A 50 13.92 -1.50 -1.44
CA VAL A 50 13.97 -0.71 -0.21
C VAL A 50 15.36 -0.09 -0.05
N LYS A 51 16.44 -0.85 -0.25
CA LYS A 51 17.82 -0.34 -0.20
C LYS A 51 18.07 0.78 -1.21
N MET A 52 17.54 0.68 -2.43
CA MET A 52 17.65 1.74 -3.43
C MET A 52 16.99 3.04 -2.95
N TRP A 53 15.78 2.95 -2.39
CA TRP A 53 15.03 4.10 -1.88
C TRP A 53 15.66 4.73 -0.63
N GLN A 54 16.46 3.98 0.14
CA GLN A 54 17.16 4.51 1.33
C GLN A 54 18.15 5.64 1.02
N ASN A 55 18.52 5.84 -0.26
CA ASN A 55 19.32 7.00 -0.67
C ASN A 55 18.54 8.33 -0.59
N TRP A 56 17.19 8.27 -0.52
CA TRP A 56 16.29 9.43 -0.62
C TRP A 56 15.44 9.59 0.64
N LYS A 57 16.08 9.67 1.80
CA LYS A 57 15.42 9.70 3.14
C LYS A 57 14.52 10.92 3.38
N THR A 58 14.60 11.95 2.54
CA THR A 58 13.73 13.13 2.59
C THR A 58 12.34 12.84 2.06
N ILE A 59 12.16 11.78 1.26
CA ILE A 59 10.84 11.36 0.77
C ILE A 59 10.02 10.82 1.96
N PRO A 60 8.78 11.31 2.18
CA PRO A 60 7.96 10.89 3.31
C PRO A 60 7.77 9.37 3.40
N ALA A 61 7.46 8.72 2.27
CA ALA A 61 7.33 7.26 2.20
C ALA A 61 8.59 6.50 2.68
N VAL A 62 9.79 7.01 2.36
CA VAL A 62 11.06 6.39 2.77
C VAL A 62 11.27 6.58 4.27
N LYS A 63 11.01 7.79 4.77
CA LYS A 63 11.14 8.13 6.19
C LYS A 63 10.21 7.31 7.08
N MET A 64 9.00 7.05 6.61
CA MET A 64 7.97 6.28 7.32
C MET A 64 8.03 4.77 7.07
N ASN A 65 8.98 4.31 6.24
CA ASN A 65 9.07 2.92 5.78
C ASN A 65 7.75 2.42 5.16
N ALA A 66 7.07 3.30 4.43
CA ALA A 66 5.83 3.07 3.70
C ALA A 66 6.12 2.72 2.22
N ILE A 67 6.96 1.70 2.03
CA ILE A 67 7.33 1.16 0.71
C ILE A 67 6.76 -0.25 0.64
N TYR A 68 5.90 -0.50 -0.34
CA TYR A 68 5.16 -1.75 -0.48
C TYR A 68 5.34 -2.37 -1.85
N ILE A 69 5.21 -3.69 -1.90
CA ILE A 69 5.06 -4.44 -3.15
C ILE A 69 3.67 -5.03 -3.20
N VAL A 70 3.02 -4.88 -4.34
CA VAL A 70 1.78 -5.56 -4.70
C VAL A 70 2.08 -6.55 -5.83
N ASP A 71 1.45 -7.72 -5.81
CA ASP A 71 1.54 -8.66 -6.92
C ASP A 71 0.92 -8.02 -8.17
N SER A 72 1.70 -7.93 -9.25
CA SER A 72 1.25 -7.33 -10.51
C SER A 72 0.01 -8.04 -11.08
N ASN A 73 -0.16 -9.34 -10.81
CA ASN A 73 -1.34 -10.09 -11.22
C ASN A 73 -2.63 -9.62 -10.54
N LEU A 74 -2.53 -8.91 -9.41
CA LEU A 74 -3.68 -8.38 -8.67
C LEU A 74 -4.14 -7.01 -9.17
N VAL A 75 -3.25 -6.24 -9.79
CA VAL A 75 -3.49 -4.82 -10.12
C VAL A 75 -3.51 -4.53 -11.62
N ASP A 76 -2.84 -5.34 -12.45
CA ASP A 76 -2.64 -5.04 -13.87
C ASP A 76 -3.62 -5.75 -14.81
N ARG A 77 -4.48 -6.66 -14.33
CA ARG A 77 -5.44 -7.41 -15.16
C ARG A 77 -6.87 -7.31 -14.63
N PRO A 78 -7.88 -6.96 -15.47
CA PRO A 78 -9.30 -7.05 -15.10
C PRO A 78 -9.71 -8.52 -15.00
N THR A 79 -9.40 -9.13 -13.87
CA THR A 79 -9.70 -10.52 -13.52
C THR A 79 -10.56 -10.55 -12.26
N PRO A 80 -11.17 -11.70 -11.89
CA PRO A 80 -11.93 -11.83 -10.63
C PRO A 80 -11.16 -11.37 -9.38
N ARG A 81 -9.83 -11.32 -9.46
CA ARG A 81 -8.91 -10.94 -8.39
C ARG A 81 -8.73 -9.44 -8.21
N ILE A 82 -9.42 -8.61 -9.00
CA ILE A 82 -9.37 -7.15 -8.85
C ILE A 82 -9.83 -6.69 -7.45
N VAL A 83 -10.74 -7.45 -6.82
CA VAL A 83 -11.17 -7.24 -5.43
C VAL A 83 -10.02 -7.51 -4.47
N GLU A 84 -9.24 -8.58 -4.66
CA GLU A 84 -8.04 -8.86 -3.85
C GLU A 84 -7.00 -7.75 -4.01
N GLY A 85 -6.81 -7.24 -5.23
CA GLY A 85 -5.93 -6.10 -5.50
C GLY A 85 -6.38 -4.82 -4.80
N LEU A 86 -7.68 -4.52 -4.85
CA LEU A 86 -8.26 -3.38 -4.13
C LEU A 86 -8.08 -3.52 -2.62
N GLU A 87 -8.36 -4.71 -2.06
CA GLU A 87 -8.13 -4.98 -0.64
C GLU A 87 -6.67 -4.80 -0.24
N ALA A 88 -5.72 -5.28 -1.06
CA ALA A 88 -4.30 -5.09 -0.82
C ALA A 88 -3.92 -3.59 -0.80
N LEU A 89 -4.43 -2.81 -1.74
CA LEU A 89 -4.18 -1.36 -1.80
C LEU A 89 -4.79 -0.63 -0.59
N VAL A 90 -6.03 -0.95 -0.21
CA VAL A 90 -6.67 -0.38 0.99
C VAL A 90 -5.82 -0.68 2.23
N ARG A 91 -5.27 -1.89 2.35
CA ARG A 91 -4.41 -2.25 3.48
C ARG A 91 -3.11 -1.45 3.55
N MET A 92 -2.55 -1.10 2.40
CA MET A 92 -1.32 -0.30 2.29
C MET A 92 -1.59 1.19 2.55
N ILE A 93 -2.71 1.70 2.04
CA ILE A 93 -3.10 3.11 2.16
C ILE A 93 -3.66 3.43 3.55
N HIS A 94 -4.38 2.50 4.16
CA HIS A 94 -5.06 2.67 5.45
C HIS A 94 -4.63 1.60 6.48
N PRO A 95 -3.37 1.57 6.91
CA PRO A 95 -2.87 0.58 7.87
C PRO A 95 -3.60 0.63 9.24
N GLU A 96 -4.18 1.78 9.60
CA GLU A 96 -4.95 2.01 10.83
C GLU A 96 -6.27 1.23 10.87
N VAL A 97 -6.98 1.13 9.75
CA VAL A 97 -8.30 0.49 9.65
C VAL A 97 -8.22 -1.03 9.93
N LEU A 98 -7.02 -1.61 9.78
CA LEU A 98 -6.78 -3.02 10.06
C LEU A 98 -6.50 -3.30 11.54
N LYS A 99 -5.94 -2.34 12.28
CA LYS A 99 -5.64 -2.49 13.71
C LYS A 99 -6.93 -2.65 14.52
N GLU A 100 -7.99 -1.95 14.13
CA GLU A 100 -9.31 -2.06 14.76
C GLU A 100 -9.97 -3.43 14.53
N LYS A 101 -9.77 -4.05 13.36
CA LYS A 101 -10.32 -5.39 13.08
C LYS A 101 -9.65 -6.50 13.91
N ILE A 102 -8.39 -6.34 14.32
CA ILE A 102 -7.71 -7.30 15.20
C ILE A 102 -8.20 -7.13 16.65
N HIS A 103 -8.43 -5.88 17.09
CA HIS A 103 -8.97 -5.61 18.43
C HIS A 103 -10.40 -6.13 18.61
N ASN A 104 -11.23 -6.10 17.56
CA ASN A 104 -12.63 -6.55 17.62
C ASN A 104 -12.84 -8.07 17.48
N ARG A 105 -11.79 -8.88 17.20
CA ARG A 105 -11.90 -10.36 17.18
C ARG A 105 -11.49 -11.04 18.50
N GLY A 106 -11.03 -10.29 19.50
CA GLY A 106 -10.68 -10.82 20.83
C GLY A 106 -11.80 -10.79 21.88
N GLY A 107 -12.99 -10.31 21.52
CA GLY A 107 -14.02 -9.90 22.48
C GLY A 107 -15.27 -10.78 22.56
N THR A 108 -15.17 -12.11 22.49
CA THR A 108 -16.33 -12.97 22.81
C THR A 108 -15.89 -14.19 23.61
N GLN A 109 -15.72 -14.02 24.92
CA GLN A 109 -16.01 -15.02 25.97
C GLN A 109 -15.56 -14.49 27.35
N LYS A 110 -16.29 -13.53 27.91
CA LYS A 110 -16.36 -13.38 29.38
C LYS A 110 -17.60 -12.59 29.79
N LYS A 111 -18.76 -13.20 29.58
CA LYS A 111 -19.98 -12.83 30.31
C LYS A 111 -20.86 -14.07 30.46
N LEU A 112 -20.53 -14.90 31.45
CA LEU A 112 -21.56 -15.60 32.21
C LEU A 112 -21.32 -15.24 33.68
N LYS A 113 -22.13 -14.28 34.14
CA LYS A 113 -22.31 -14.00 35.57
C LYS A 113 -23.01 -15.21 36.20
N ARG A 114 -22.61 -15.51 37.44
CA ARG A 114 -23.43 -15.93 38.60
C ARG A 114 -24.72 -16.69 38.28
N ASN A 115 -24.83 -17.92 38.79
CA ASN A 115 -25.88 -18.25 39.75
C ASN A 115 -25.68 -19.65 40.38
N SER A 116 -25.89 -19.67 41.70
CA SER A 116 -25.97 -20.80 42.65
C SER A 116 -24.65 -21.23 43.29
#